data_AF-A0A397TDQ0-F1
#
_entry.id   AF-A0A397TDQ0-F1
#
_cell.length_a   1.000
_cell.length_b   1.000
_cell.length_c   1.000
_cell.angle_alpha   90.00
_cell.angle_beta   90.00
_cell.angle_gamma   90.00
#
_symmetry.space_group_name_H-M   'P 1'
#
loop_
_entity.id
_entity.type
_entity.pdbx_description
1 polymer ?
#
loop_
_entity_poly.entity_id
_entity_poly.type
_entity_poly.pdbx_seq_one_letter_code
_entity_poly.pdbx_strand_id
1 'polypeptide(L)' 'MDTFLDKFIFAKQLLFLFQLIPLSVKCYYAPGPQYTHTATLVNDRLYFIGGSQEKDFFYLDLSQSFN' A
#
# COMPACT_ATOMS: atom_id res chain seq x y z
N MET A 1 11.79 -15.19 -40.44
CA MET A 1 11.81 -14.36 -39.21
C MET A 1 11.85 -15.30 -38.04
N ASP A 2 12.79 -15.07 -37.13
CA ASP A 2 13.09 -15.99 -36.05
C ASP A 2 11.97 -15.94 -35.01
N THR A 3 11.19 -17.01 -34.93
CA THR A 3 10.04 -17.16 -34.03
C THR A 3 10.38 -16.87 -32.56
N PHE A 4 11.65 -17.01 -32.20
CA PHE A 4 12.21 -16.64 -30.90
C PHE A 4 12.15 -15.13 -30.64
N LEU A 5 12.56 -14.31 -31.62
CA LEU A 5 12.59 -12.86 -31.49
C LEU A 5 11.18 -12.28 -31.44
N ASP A 6 10.26 -12.83 -32.23
CA ASP A 6 8.85 -12.42 -32.23
C ASP A 6 8.17 -12.66 -30.87
N LYS A 7 8.45 -13.82 -30.26
CA LYS A 7 7.94 -14.14 -28.92
C LYS A 7 8.52 -13.21 -27.85
N PHE A 8 9.78 -12.80 -28.00
CA PHE A 8 10.44 -11.88 -27.08
C PHE A 8 9.87 -10.46 -27.19
N ILE A 9 9.61 -9.99 -28.41
CA ILE A 9 8.97 -8.69 -28.66
C ILE A 9 7.55 -8.68 -28.10
N PHE A 10 6.77 -9.74 -28.35
CA PHE A 10 5.41 -9.88 -27.83
C PHE A 10 5.38 -9.85 -26.29
N ALA A 11 6.29 -10.56 -25.62
CA ALA A 11 6.39 -10.56 -24.16
C ALA A 11 6.71 -9.17 -23.60
N LYS A 12 7.58 -8.39 -24.26
CA LYS A 12 7.90 -7.02 -23.85
C LYS A 12 6.72 -6.07 -24.02
N GLN A 13 5.99 -6.18 -25.13
CA GLN A 13 4.78 -5.37 -25.36
C GLN A 13 3.71 -5.67 -24.30
N LEU A 14 3.52 -6.95 -23.97
CA LEU A 14 2.59 -7.37 -22.91
C LEU A 14 3.01 -6.83 -21.53
N LEU A 15 4.30 -6.84 -21.20
CA LEU A 15 4.83 -6.28 -19.95
C LEU A 15 4.63 -4.76 -19.87
N PHE A 16 4.85 -4.05 -20.97
CA PHE A 16 4.65 -2.60 -21.04
C PHE A 16 3.19 -2.20 -20.82
N LEU A 17 2.24 -2.98 -21.36
CA LEU A 17 0.80 -2.77 -21.12
C LEU A 17 0.42 -2.98 -19.65
N PHE A 18 1.08 -3.90 -18.95
CA PHE A 18 0.87 -4.12 -17.51
C PHE A 18 1.32 -2.93 -16.65
N GLN A 19 2.32 -2.17 -17.09
CA GLN A 19 2.81 -0.97 -16.39
C GLN A 19 1.87 0.23 -16.53
N LEU A 20 1.00 0.25 -17.55
CA LEU A 20 0.04 1.32 -17.81
C LEU A 20 -1.25 1.19 -16.97
N ILE A 21 -1.42 0.09 -16.25
CA ILE A 21 -2.50 -0.06 -15.27
C ILE A 21 -1.96 0.51 -13.96
N PRO A 22 -2.38 1.72 -13.52
CA PRO A 22 -2.09 2.17 -12.17
C PRO A 22 -2.86 1.25 -11.24
N LEU A 23 -2.20 0.20 -10.75
CA LEU A 23 -2.70 -0.61 -9.67
C LEU A 23 -2.62 0.25 -8.40
N SER A 24 -3.55 1.21 -8.27
CA SER A 24 -3.75 1.99 -7.06
C SER A 24 -4.37 1.09 -6.00
N VAL A 25 -3.64 0.06 -5.59
CA VAL A 25 -3.94 -0.62 -4.34
C VAL A 25 -3.56 0.38 -3.27
N LYS A 26 -4.55 1.13 -2.76
CA LYS A 26 -4.39 1.78 -1.47
C LYS A 26 -4.29 0.65 -0.44
N CYS A 27 -3.08 0.12 -0.27
CA CYS A 27 -2.79 -0.79 0.82
C CYS A 27 -2.78 0.04 2.10
N TYR A 28 -3.97 0.22 2.69
CA TYR A 28 -4.06 0.62 4.08
C TYR A 28 -3.49 -0.56 4.87
N TYR A 29 -2.26 -0.42 5.37
CA TYR A 29 -1.74 -1.35 6.35
C TYR A 29 -2.66 -1.26 7.56
N ALA A 30 -3.57 -2.22 7.68
CA ALA A 30 -4.40 -2.38 8.84
C ALA A 30 -3.63 -3.30 9.80
N PRO A 31 -3.02 -2.76 10.88
CA PRO A 31 -2.43 -3.62 11.88
C PRO A 31 -3.50 -4.58 12.41
N GLY A 32 -3.10 -5.80 12.76
CA GLY A 32 -3.98 -6.73 13.46
C GLY A 32 -4.46 -6.13 14.80
N PRO A 33 -5.36 -6.82 15.52
CA PRO A 33 -5.82 -6.36 16.83
C PRO A 33 -4.64 -6.04 17.77
N GLN A 34 -4.57 -4.78 18.22
CA GLN A 34 -3.57 -4.33 19.18
C GLN A 34 -4.25 -3.87 20.46
N TYR A 35 -3.68 -4.26 21.61
CA TYR A 35 -4.12 -3.81 22.93
C TYR A 35 -3.04 -2.91 23.54
N THR A 36 -3.40 -2.16 24.59
CA THR A 36 -2.47 -1.34 25.39
C THR A 36 -1.65 -0.32 24.58
N HIS A 37 -2.20 0.19 23.47
CA HIS A 37 -1.61 1.28 22.69
C HIS A 37 -2.05 2.64 23.23
N THR A 38 -1.30 3.70 22.89
CA THR A 38 -1.74 5.09 23.08
C THR A 38 -2.15 5.69 21.75
N ALA A 39 -3.30 6.38 21.70
CA ALA A 39 -3.74 7.12 20.52
C ALA A 39 -3.72 8.63 20.79
N THR A 40 -3.12 9.43 19.90
CA THR A 40 -3.04 10.90 20.03
C THR A 40 -3.43 11.56 18.72
N LEU A 41 -4.40 12.48 18.76
CA LEU A 41 -4.82 13.28 17.62
C LEU A 41 -3.98 14.55 17.53
N VAL A 42 -3.34 14.79 16.37
CA VAL A 42 -2.65 16.04 16.07
C VAL A 42 -3.06 16.50 14.67
N ASN A 43 -3.77 17.63 14.60
CA ASN A 43 -4.43 18.10 13.37
C ASN A 43 -5.32 17.00 12.79
N ASP A 44 -5.21 16.71 11.49
CA ASP A 44 -5.99 15.69 10.78
C ASP A 44 -5.33 14.30 10.79
N ARG A 45 -4.46 14.02 11.77
CA ARG A 45 -3.77 12.72 11.87
C ARG A 45 -3.92 12.13 13.26
N LEU A 46 -4.41 10.90 13.32
CA LEU A 46 -4.50 10.11 14.55
C LEU A 46 -3.31 9.16 14.63
N TYR A 47 -2.41 9.40 15.58
CA TYR A 47 -1.20 8.62 15.81
C TYR A 47 -1.46 7.50 16.82
N PHE A 48 -0.96 6.31 16.54
CA PHE A 48 -0.99 5.15 17.42
C PHE A 48 0.45 4.77 17.79
N ILE A 49 0.73 4.70 19.09
CA ILE A 49 2.07 4.51 19.63
C ILE A 49 2.08 3.30 20.56
N GLY A 50 2.91 2.32 20.21
CA GLY A 50 3.13 1.09 20.98
C GLY A 50 1.93 0.16 20.96
N GLY A 51 1.99 -0.89 21.77
CA GLY A 51 0.95 -1.90 21.88
C GLY A 51 1.50 -3.27 22.26
N SER A 52 0.62 -4.27 22.26
CA SER A 52 0.94 -5.65 22.63
C SER A 52 1.82 -6.40 21.62
N GLN A 53 1.93 -5.90 20.39
CA GLN A 53 2.75 -6.48 19.32
C GLN A 53 3.74 -5.40 18.86
N GLU A 54 4.98 -5.50 19.35
CA GLU A 54 6.13 -4.66 18.99
C GLU A 54 5.99 -3.14 19.18
N LYS A 55 7.10 -2.42 19.08
CA LYS A 55 7.17 -0.95 19.18
C LYS A 55 6.71 -0.32 17.87
N ASP A 56 5.48 -0.61 17.47
CA ASP A 56 4.93 -0.08 16.24
C ASP A 56 4.46 1.37 16.43
N PHE A 57 4.70 2.15 15.39
CA PHE A 57 4.25 3.53 15.26
C PHE A 57 3.57 3.68 13.91
N PHE A 58 2.29 4.03 13.93
CA PHE A 58 1.51 4.26 12.71
C PHE A 58 0.52 5.39 12.92
N TYR A 59 -0.04 5.91 11.82
CA TYR A 59 -1.05 6.96 11.87
C TYR A 59 -2.17 6.73 10.86
N LEU A 60 -3.34 7.24 11.19
CA LEU A 60 -4.48 7.35 10.29
C LEU A 60 -4.61 8.80 9.83
N ASP A 61 -4.59 9.01 8.51
CA ASP A 61 -4.83 10.31 7.90
C ASP A 61 -6.34 10.54 7.74
N LEU A 62 -6.87 11.47 8.53
CA LEU A 62 -8.28 11.86 8.57
C LEU A 62 -8.60 12.99 7.58
N SER A 63 -7.60 13.53 6.87
CA SER A 63 -7.85 14.55 5.83
C SER A 63 -8.52 13.97 4.58
N GLN A 64 -8.49 12.64 4.42
CA GLN A 64 -9.16 11.93 3.34
C GLN A 64 -10.49 11.33 3.82
N SER A 65 -11.52 11.43 2.98
CA SER A 65 -12.80 10.77 3.23
C SER A 65 -12.68 9.25 3.16
N PHE A 66 -13.41 8.55 4.02
CA PHE A 66 -13.47 7.08 4.12
C PHE A 66 -14.41 6.42 3.10
N ASN A 67 -14.75 7.11 2.00
CA ASN A 67 -15.67 6.63 0.96
C ASN A 67 -15.23 5.31 0.32
#